data_AF-A0AB33T112-F1
#
_entry.id   AF-A0AB33T112-F1
#
_cell.length_a   1.000
_cell.length_b   1.000
_cell.length_c   1.000
_cell.angle_alpha   90.00
_cell.angle_beta   90.00
_cell.angle_gamma   90.00
#
_symmetry.space_group_name_H-M   'P 1'
#
loop_
_entity.id
_entity.type
_entity.pdbx_description
1 polymer ?
#
loop_
_entity_poly.entity_id
_entity_poly.type
_entity_poly.pdbx_seq_one_letter_code
_entity_poly.pdbx_strand_id
1 'polypeptide(L)'
;MATITNAGREMQLYMHSLASALACAYGGEAAQFQVSGREPSPAAQKVRVKQELTVTLHHLDRLIRSKKAPPVGVPTATLGRRLVERGEKYDAIARTYTPGPGFETFLGATVLDTATAMELAAQEGN
;
A
#
# COMPACT_ATOMS: atom_id res chain seq x y z
N MET A 1 -0.73 17.19 11.73
CA MET A 1 0.75 17.29 11.64
C MET A 1 1.30 18.72 11.77
N ALA A 2 2.50 18.85 12.35
CA ALA A 2 3.24 20.11 12.41
C ALA A 2 3.85 20.48 11.06
N THR A 3 3.84 21.77 10.73
CA THR A 3 4.50 22.30 9.53
C THR A 3 6.01 22.07 9.61
N ILE A 4 6.56 21.45 8.57
CA ILE A 4 8.00 21.23 8.42
C ILE A 4 8.61 22.54 7.91
N THR A 5 9.44 23.16 8.74
CA THR A 5 10.19 24.39 8.41
C THR A 5 11.51 24.04 7.71
N ASN A 6 12.06 24.98 6.94
CA ASN A 6 13.25 24.75 6.09
C ASN A 6 13.11 23.56 5.11
N ALA A 7 11.89 23.27 4.67
CA ALA A 7 11.61 22.23 3.68
C ALA A 7 12.03 22.71 2.28
N GLY A 8 13.27 22.39 1.90
CA GLY A 8 13.78 22.63 0.55
C GLY A 8 13.23 21.63 -0.48
N ARG A 9 13.63 21.81 -1.74
CA ARG A 9 13.24 20.96 -2.87
C ARG A 9 13.49 19.47 -2.64
N GLU A 10 14.58 19.11 -1.96
CA GLU A 10 14.92 17.72 -1.63
C GLU A 10 13.87 17.06 -0.73
N MET A 11 13.37 17.80 0.28
CA MET A 11 12.30 17.30 1.15
C MET A 11 11.01 17.09 0.35
N GLN A 12 10.69 18.00 -0.56
CA GLN A 12 9.54 17.85 -1.45
C GLN A 12 9.66 16.61 -2.35
N LEU A 13 10.84 16.39 -2.95
CA LEU A 13 11.13 15.23 -3.80
C LEU A 13 11.06 13.91 -3.03
N TYR A 14 11.60 13.88 -1.81
CA TYR A 14 11.49 12.74 -0.91
C TYR A 14 10.02 12.39 -0.64
N MET A 15 9.19 13.37 -0.28
CA MET A 15 7.77 13.14 0.01
C MET A 15 6.99 12.67 -1.23
N HIS A 16 7.26 13.22 -2.42
CA HIS A 16 6.62 12.77 -3.66
C HIS A 16 7.04 11.36 -4.04
N SER A 17 8.31 11.01 -3.83
CA SER A 17 8.83 9.67 -4.09
C SER A 17 8.21 8.65 -3.13
N LEU A 18 8.09 9.02 -1.85
CA LEU A 18 7.42 8.21 -0.83
C LEU A 18 5.93 8.03 -1.14
N ALA A 19 5.20 9.10 -1.48
CA ALA A 19 3.80 9.02 -1.87
C ALA A 19 3.59 8.15 -3.13
N SER A 20 4.52 8.20 -4.08
CA SER A 20 4.52 7.33 -5.26
C SER A 20 4.75 5.86 -4.89
N ALA A 21 5.70 5.58 -4.01
CA ALA A 21 5.95 4.23 -3.48
C ALA A 21 4.72 3.68 -2.74
N LEU A 22 4.02 4.53 -1.97
CA LEU A 22 2.79 4.16 -1.27
C LEU A 22 1.63 3.90 -2.21
N ALA A 23 1.46 4.71 -3.25
CA ALA A 23 0.46 4.45 -4.28
C ALA A 23 0.71 3.13 -5.02
N CYS A 24 1.98 2.75 -5.21
CA CYS A 24 2.36 1.45 -5.75
C CYS A 24 2.12 0.31 -4.75
N ALA A 25 2.32 0.53 -3.46
CA ALA A 25 2.10 -0.47 -2.41
C ALA A 25 0.61 -0.71 -2.11
N TYR A 26 -0.23 0.33 -2.18
CA TYR A 26 -1.65 0.30 -1.77
C TYR A 26 -2.62 -0.25 -2.84
N GLY A 27 -2.14 -0.97 -3.85
CA GLY A 27 -2.97 -1.35 -5.01
C GLY A 27 -2.75 -2.76 -5.55
N GLY A 28 -2.23 -3.67 -4.72
CA GLY A 28 -2.08 -5.08 -5.07
C GLY A 28 -3.24 -5.91 -4.56
N GLU A 29 -4.34 -6.03 -5.32
CA GLU A 29 -5.11 -7.28 -5.22
C GLU A 29 -4.12 -8.43 -5.47
N ALA A 30 -4.24 -9.50 -4.70
CA ALA A 30 -3.44 -10.70 -4.88
C ALA A 30 -4.41 -11.89 -4.97
N ALA A 31 -4.24 -12.72 -5.98
CA ALA A 31 -4.99 -13.98 -6.06
C ALA A 31 -4.56 -14.87 -4.88
N GLN A 32 -5.43 -15.05 -3.90
CA GLN A 32 -5.18 -15.91 -2.76
C GLN A 32 -5.70 -17.32 -3.06
N PHE A 33 -4.86 -18.32 -2.88
CA PHE A 33 -5.26 -19.73 -2.88
C PHE A 33 -5.45 -20.19 -1.44
N GLN A 34 -6.68 -20.53 -1.06
CA GLN A 34 -6.97 -21.03 0.27
C GLN A 34 -7.87 -22.26 0.18
N VAL A 35 -7.44 -23.35 0.81
CA VAL A 35 -8.23 -24.57 0.94
C VAL A 35 -8.41 -24.82 2.42
N SER A 36 -9.63 -24.62 2.93
CA SER A 36 -9.95 -24.81 4.35
C SER A 36 -10.77 -26.07 4.57
N GLY A 37 -10.44 -26.82 5.64
CA GLY A 37 -11.26 -27.93 6.13
C GLY A 37 -10.68 -29.32 5.83
N ARG A 38 -11.09 -30.31 6.64
CA ARG A 38 -10.75 -31.72 6.45
C ARG A 38 -11.87 -32.39 5.69
N GLU A 39 -11.59 -32.82 4.46
CA GLU A 39 -12.58 -33.47 3.60
C GLU A 39 -12.74 -34.96 3.96
N PRO A 40 -13.93 -35.55 3.76
CA PRO A 40 -14.27 -36.90 4.25
C PRO A 40 -13.54 -38.02 3.50
N SER A 41 -12.93 -37.75 2.35
CA SER A 41 -12.12 -38.72 1.60
C SER A 41 -11.06 -38.05 0.73
N PRO A 42 -10.00 -38.78 0.31
CA PRO A 42 -8.99 -38.26 -0.60
C PRO A 42 -9.54 -37.84 -1.97
N ALA A 43 -10.62 -38.47 -2.43
CA ALA A 43 -11.29 -38.08 -3.66
C ALA A 43 -12.02 -36.74 -3.51
N ALA A 44 -12.72 -36.53 -2.39
CA ALA A 44 -13.38 -35.26 -2.06
C ALA A 44 -12.36 -34.12 -1.93
N GLN A 45 -11.21 -34.38 -1.33
CA GLN A 45 -10.12 -33.41 -1.22
C GLN A 45 -9.58 -32.98 -2.60
N LYS A 46 -9.39 -33.92 -3.53
CA LYS A 46 -8.93 -33.60 -4.90
C LYS A 46 -9.95 -32.76 -5.66
N VAL A 47 -11.24 -33.03 -5.50
CA VAL A 47 -12.32 -32.24 -6.11
C VAL A 47 -12.33 -30.83 -5.54
N ARG A 48 -12.23 -30.68 -4.21
CA ARG A 48 -12.18 -29.38 -3.54
C ARG A 48 -10.99 -28.55 -3.99
N VAL A 49 -9.79 -29.14 -3.99
CA VAL A 49 -8.58 -28.49 -4.48
C VAL A 49 -8.73 -28.02 -5.92
N LYS A 50 -9.30 -28.84 -6.82
CA LYS A 50 -9.54 -28.45 -8.21
C LYS A 50 -10.50 -27.26 -8.36
N GLN A 51 -11.54 -27.21 -7.54
CA GLN A 51 -12.50 -26.10 -7.53
C GLN A 51 -11.83 -24.80 -7.08
N GLU A 52 -11.13 -24.82 -5.94
CA GLU A 52 -10.43 -23.63 -5.42
C GLU A 52 -9.31 -23.16 -6.37
N LEU A 53 -8.62 -24.10 -7.02
CA LEU A 53 -7.59 -23.79 -8.00
C LEU A 53 -8.20 -23.08 -9.23
N THR A 54 -9.38 -23.53 -9.66
CA THR A 54 -10.10 -22.91 -10.80
C THR A 54 -10.54 -21.48 -10.45
N VAL A 55 -11.08 -21.26 -9.25
CA VAL A 55 -11.45 -19.93 -8.76
C VAL A 55 -10.23 -19.01 -8.71
N THR A 56 -9.13 -19.49 -8.15
CA THR A 56 -7.89 -18.72 -8.01
C THR A 56 -7.28 -18.36 -9.36
N LEU A 57 -7.23 -19.31 -10.31
CA LEU A 57 -6.73 -19.07 -11.66
C LEU A 57 -7.61 -18.08 -12.43
N HIS A 58 -8.93 -18.11 -12.22
CA HIS A 58 -9.83 -17.15 -12.83
C HIS A 58 -9.62 -15.74 -12.26
N HIS A 59 -9.38 -15.62 -10.95
CA HIS A 59 -9.04 -14.35 -10.31
C HIS A 59 -7.68 -13.83 -10.80
N LEU A 60 -6.68 -14.70 -10.94
CA LEU A 60 -5.36 -14.38 -11.48
C LEU A 60 -5.46 -13.85 -12.93
N ASP A 61 -6.25 -14.49 -13.80
CA ASP A 61 -6.45 -14.03 -15.17
C ASP A 61 -7.08 -12.63 -15.22
N ARG A 62 -8.10 -12.36 -14.39
CA ARG A 62 -8.68 -11.01 -14.27
C ARG A 62 -7.65 -9.98 -13.83
N LEU A 63 -6.79 -10.34 -12.87
CA LEU A 63 -5.75 -9.47 -12.35
C LEU A 63 -4.69 -9.15 -13.42
N ILE A 64 -4.24 -10.17 -14.16
CA ILE A 64 -3.31 -9.98 -15.27
C ILE A 64 -3.92 -9.07 -16.34
N ARG A 65 -5.20 -9.25 -16.66
CA ARG A 65 -5.90 -8.39 -17.62
C ARG A 65 -6.07 -6.96 -17.12
N SER A 66 -6.37 -6.76 -15.84
CA SER A 66 -6.52 -5.41 -15.27
C SER A 66 -5.20 -4.63 -15.27
N LYS A 67 -4.06 -5.31 -15.10
CA LYS A 67 -2.73 -4.70 -15.21
C LYS A 67 -2.30 -4.44 -16.66
N LYS A 68 -2.89 -5.11 -17.64
CA LYS A 68 -2.66 -4.87 -19.09
C LYS A 68 -3.56 -3.77 -19.66
N ALA A 69 -4.69 -3.48 -19.02
CA ALA A 69 -5.53 -2.37 -19.40
C ALA A 69 -4.85 -1.04 -19.03
N PRO A 70 -4.88 -0.01 -19.90
CA PRO A 70 -4.44 1.31 -19.49
C PRO A 70 -5.27 1.77 -18.29
N PRO A 71 -4.67 2.45 -17.30
CA PRO A 71 -5.39 2.90 -16.12
C PRO A 71 -6.58 3.75 -16.54
N VAL A 72 -7.79 3.32 -16.16
CA VAL A 72 -9.04 4.01 -16.48
C VAL A 72 -9.33 5.00 -15.34
N GLY A 73 -9.27 6.30 -15.64
CA GLY A 73 -9.43 7.38 -14.66
C GLY A 73 -8.21 8.30 -14.59
N VAL A 74 -8.31 9.38 -13.82
CA VAL A 74 -7.18 10.32 -13.66
C VAL A 74 -6.03 9.60 -12.94
N PRO A 75 -4.83 9.54 -13.55
CA PRO A 75 -3.68 8.85 -12.97
C PRO A 75 -3.40 9.40 -11.58
N THR A 76 -3.37 8.53 -10.57
CA THR A 76 -2.87 8.88 -9.25
C THR A 76 -1.46 9.46 -9.36
N ALA A 77 -0.67 9.09 -10.38
CA ALA A 77 0.63 9.69 -10.68
C ALA A 77 0.64 11.22 -10.87
N THR A 78 -0.50 11.88 -11.13
CA THR A 78 -0.63 13.36 -11.02
C THR A 78 -0.82 13.81 -9.55
N LEU A 79 -0.11 13.13 -8.64
CA LEU A 79 -0.24 13.17 -7.19
C LEU A 79 -0.15 14.59 -6.64
N GLY A 80 0.72 15.46 -7.16
CA GLY A 80 0.86 16.82 -6.63
C GLY A 80 -0.46 17.61 -6.55
N ARG A 81 -1.33 17.53 -7.57
CA ARG A 81 -2.62 18.24 -7.56
C ARG A 81 -3.61 17.61 -6.58
N ARG A 82 -3.67 16.28 -6.53
CA ARG A 82 -4.56 15.52 -5.63
C ARG A 82 -4.12 15.54 -4.18
N LEU A 83 -2.83 15.58 -3.93
CA LEU A 83 -2.25 15.71 -2.60
C LEU A 83 -2.59 17.09 -2.03
N VAL A 84 -2.48 18.14 -2.84
CA VAL A 84 -2.96 19.48 -2.49
C VAL A 84 -4.46 19.51 -2.22
N GLU A 85 -5.28 18.87 -3.06
CA GLU A 85 -6.73 18.71 -2.81
C GLU A 85 -7.03 17.96 -1.50
N ARG A 86 -6.16 17.03 -1.09
CA ARG A 86 -6.26 16.27 0.16
C ARG A 86 -5.61 16.97 1.36
N GLY A 87 -5.18 18.21 1.21
CA GLY A 87 -4.71 19.06 2.31
C GLY A 87 -3.20 19.14 2.49
N GLU A 88 -2.39 18.58 1.59
CA GLU A 88 -0.96 18.93 1.55
C GLU A 88 -0.76 20.39 1.14
N LYS A 89 0.18 21.08 1.79
CA LYS A 89 0.52 22.46 1.46
C LYS A 89 2.02 22.60 1.35
N TYR A 90 2.49 23.21 0.27
CA TYR A 90 3.89 23.57 0.09
C TYR A 90 3.99 25.06 -0.24
N ASP A 91 4.79 25.78 0.54
CA ASP A 91 5.16 27.17 0.29
C ASP A 91 6.66 27.23 -0.03
N ALA A 92 6.98 27.46 -1.29
CA ALA A 92 8.35 27.55 -1.78
C ALA A 92 9.09 28.83 -1.33
N ILE A 93 8.34 29.90 -1.04
CA ILE A 93 8.90 31.20 -0.61
C ILE A 93 9.24 31.12 0.87
N ALA A 94 8.30 30.67 1.69
CA ALA A 94 8.52 30.46 3.12
C ALA A 94 9.33 29.18 3.42
N ARG A 95 9.57 28.33 2.41
CA ARG A 95 10.21 27.00 2.54
C ARG A 95 9.54 26.16 3.62
N THR A 96 8.21 26.12 3.57
CA THR A 96 7.42 25.33 4.51
C THR A 96 6.65 24.25 3.77
N TYR A 97 6.55 23.08 4.41
CA TYR A 97 5.76 21.97 3.90
C TYR A 97 4.87 21.45 5.01
N THR A 98 3.57 21.35 4.74
CA THR A 98 2.58 20.76 5.65
C THR A 98 2.08 19.47 4.99
N PRO A 99 2.44 18.30 5.53
CA PRO A 99 1.95 17.03 5.04
C PRO A 99 0.44 16.89 5.26
N GLY A 100 -0.23 16.20 4.35
CA GLY A 100 -1.66 15.92 4.45
C GLY A 100 -1.95 14.73 5.39
N PRO A 101 -3.23 14.50 5.75
CA PRO A 101 -3.66 13.47 6.68
C PRO A 101 -3.29 12.04 6.25
N GLY A 102 -3.20 11.79 4.94
CA GLY A 102 -2.75 10.49 4.42
C GLY A 102 -1.29 10.21 4.74
N PHE A 103 -0.44 11.23 4.70
CA PHE A 103 0.98 11.11 5.03
C PHE A 103 1.18 10.93 6.54
N GLU A 104 0.40 11.66 7.35
CA GLU A 104 0.37 11.53 8.82
C GLU A 104 0.00 10.11 9.25
N THR A 105 -1.04 9.54 8.64
CA THR A 105 -1.48 8.16 8.93
C THR A 105 -0.38 7.15 8.59
N PHE A 106 0.31 7.32 7.46
CA PHE A 106 1.39 6.43 7.04
C PHE A 106 2.59 6.48 8.00
N LEU A 107 3.05 7.68 8.36
CA LEU A 107 4.12 7.82 9.35
C LEU A 107 3.73 7.21 10.69
N GLY A 108 2.51 7.46 11.16
CA GLY A 108 1.99 6.88 12.39
C GLY A 108 2.00 5.35 12.36
N ALA A 109 1.50 4.75 11.28
CA ALA A 109 1.50 3.30 11.09
C ALA A 109 2.92 2.72 11.01
N THR A 110 3.83 3.38 10.29
CA THR A 110 5.23 2.93 10.15
C THR A 110 5.97 2.99 11.48
N VAL A 111 5.82 4.09 12.23
CA VAL A 111 6.42 4.23 13.56
C VAL A 111 5.87 3.16 14.49
N LEU A 112 4.55 2.93 14.48
CA LEU A 112 3.92 1.89 15.28
C LEU A 112 4.46 0.50 14.93
N ASP A 113 4.50 0.12 13.65
CA ASP A 113 5.03 -1.16 13.17
C ASP A 113 6.51 -1.36 13.55
N THR A 114 7.32 -0.30 13.44
CA THR A 114 8.73 -0.38 13.87
C THR A 114 8.86 -0.50 15.38
N ALA A 115 8.01 0.17 16.16
CA ALA A 115 8.03 0.08 17.61
C ALA A 115 7.63 -1.33 18.07
N THR A 116 6.58 -1.92 17.50
CA THR A 116 6.19 -3.31 17.79
C THR A 116 7.28 -4.30 17.36
N ALA A 117 7.91 -4.10 16.20
CA ALA A 117 9.03 -4.95 15.76
C ALA A 117 10.24 -4.87 16.72
N MET A 118 10.54 -3.68 17.25
CA MET A 118 11.60 -3.48 18.24
C MET A 118 11.27 -4.13 19.59
N GLU A 119 10.01 -4.03 20.05
CA GLU A 119 9.56 -4.69 21.28
C GLU A 119 9.64 -6.22 21.17
N LEU A 120 9.22 -6.77 20.03
CA LEU A 120 9.33 -8.21 19.74
C LEU A 120 10.81 -8.65 19.73
N ALA A 121 11.69 -7.90 19.05
CA ALA A 121 13.12 -8.21 19.03
C ALA A 121 13.78 -8.10 20.42
N ALA A 122 13.31 -7.18 21.27
CA ALA A 122 13.78 -7.05 22.65
C ALA A 122 13.32 -8.21 23.55
N GLN A 123 12.17 -8.83 23.23
CA GLN A 123 11.65 -10.00 23.94
C GLN A 123 12.34 -11.31 23.52
N GLU A 124 12.82 -11.41 22.27
CA GLU A 124 13.57 -12.57 21.78
C GLU A 124 15.05 -12.59 22.18
N GLY A 125 15.57 -11.46 22.68
CA GLY A 125 16.95 -11.31 23.14
C GLY A 125 17.20 -11.59 24.63
N ASN A 126 16.21 -12.12 25.35
CA ASN A 126 16.25 -12.45 26.79
C ASN A 126 15.84 -13.92 27.02
#